data_AF-A0A656GAY2-F1
#
_entry.id   AF-A0A656GAY2-F1
#
_cell.length_a   1.000
_cell.length_b   1.000
_cell.length_c   1.000
_cell.angle_alpha   90.00
_cell.angle_beta   90.00
_cell.angle_gamma   90.00
#
_symmetry.space_group_name_H-M   'P 1'
#
loop_
_entity.id
_entity.type
_entity.pdbx_description
1 polymer ?
#
loop_
_entity_poly.entity_id
_entity_poly.type
_entity_poly.pdbx_seq_one_letter_code
_entity_poly.pdbx_strand_id
1 'polypeptide(L)'
;PGVKEALGFLMTREIAHQLSFEKALHAIQPNFPQGKLPGMPEFTNKYFNMSGEPNVRGPWNQGGVWEYVESPQPAVDGGDGTASVTLDAKDAEVLEMMKERTQSDPTANPITGADLGSGFVQGKNV
;
A
#
# COMPACT_ATOMS: atom_id res chain seq x y z
N PRO A 1 4.07 -4.63 36.35
CA PRO A 1 4.39 -4.75 34.91
C PRO A 1 4.70 -6.21 34.54
N GLY A 2 3.71 -6.90 33.96
CA GLY A 2 3.80 -8.26 33.46
C GLY A 2 3.44 -8.38 31.98
N VAL A 3 3.60 -9.57 31.41
CA VAL A 3 3.39 -9.86 29.98
C VAL A 3 1.99 -9.43 29.51
N LYS A 4 0.96 -9.66 30.31
CA LYS A 4 -0.42 -9.26 29.96
C LYS A 4 -0.59 -7.75 29.81
N GLU A 5 0.08 -6.96 30.65
CA GLU A 5 0.00 -5.50 30.62
C GLU A 5 0.76 -4.95 29.41
N ALA A 6 1.92 -5.52 29.10
CA ALA A 6 2.66 -5.18 27.88
C ALA A 6 1.87 -5.52 26.61
N LEU A 7 1.28 -6.73 26.54
CA LEU A 7 0.44 -7.12 25.40
C LEU A 7 -0.82 -6.25 25.28
N GLY A 8 -1.46 -5.88 26.39
CA GLY A 8 -2.60 -4.96 26.38
C GLY A 8 -2.24 -3.58 25.81
N PHE A 9 -1.09 -3.04 26.21
CA PHE A 9 -0.56 -1.80 25.64
C PHE A 9 -0.28 -1.93 24.14
N LEU A 10 0.42 -2.98 23.72
CA LEU A 10 0.79 -3.20 22.32
C LEU A 10 -0.45 -3.37 21.43
N MET A 11 -1.43 -4.19 21.82
CA MET A 11 -2.68 -4.34 21.06
C MET A 11 -3.43 -3.01 20.91
N THR A 12 -3.42 -2.17 21.94
CA THR A 12 -4.02 -0.83 21.87
C THR A 12 -3.28 0.09 20.89
N ARG A 13 -1.93 0.00 20.85
CA ARG A 13 -1.12 0.72 19.88
C ARG A 13 -1.36 0.26 18.44
N GLU A 14 -1.56 -1.05 18.22
CA GLU A 14 -1.91 -1.57 16.89
C GLU A 14 -3.26 -1.05 16.40
N ILE A 15 -4.27 -0.95 17.28
CA ILE A 15 -5.55 -0.30 16.93
C ILE A 15 -5.31 1.16 16.51
N ALA A 16 -4.47 1.90 17.24
CA ALA A 16 -4.14 3.28 16.89
C ALA A 16 -3.42 3.39 15.53
N HIS A 17 -2.54 2.44 15.21
CA HIS A 17 -1.89 2.38 13.89
C HIS A 17 -2.91 2.11 12.78
N GLN A 18 -3.81 1.14 12.96
CA GLN A 18 -4.88 0.85 12.00
C GLN A 18 -5.73 2.09 11.71
N LEU A 19 -6.18 2.79 12.76
CA LEU A 19 -6.95 4.04 12.63
C LEU A 19 -6.18 5.12 11.87
N SER A 20 -4.91 5.33 12.21
CA SER A 20 -4.07 6.34 11.58
C SER A 20 -3.85 6.04 10.09
N PHE A 21 -3.58 4.78 9.74
CA PHE A 21 -3.36 4.40 8.35
C PHE A 21 -4.65 4.48 7.53
N GLU A 22 -5.79 4.08 8.10
CA GLU A 22 -7.09 4.22 7.42
C GLU A 22 -7.42 5.69 7.13
N LYS A 23 -7.20 6.60 8.09
CA LYS A 23 -7.38 8.04 7.85
C LYS A 23 -6.48 8.58 6.76
N ALA A 24 -5.21 8.19 6.75
CA ALA A 24 -4.27 8.59 5.70
C ALA A 24 -4.73 8.08 4.31
N LEU A 25 -5.21 6.84 4.23
CA LEU A 25 -5.73 6.26 2.98
C LEU A 25 -7.02 6.95 2.50
N HIS A 26 -7.89 7.40 3.40
CA HIS A 26 -9.11 8.12 3.04
C HIS A 26 -8.86 9.60 2.68
N ALA A 27 -7.77 10.20 3.16
CA ALA A 27 -7.38 11.58 2.83
C ALA A 27 -6.82 11.74 1.40
N ILE A 28 -6.44 10.64 0.74
CA ILE A 28 -6.04 10.64 -0.68
C ILE A 28 -7.29 10.31 -1.50
N GLN A 29 -7.75 11.21 -2.38
CA GLN A 29 -8.94 10.94 -3.23
C GLN A 29 -8.65 11.16 -4.71
N PRO A 30 -9.10 10.24 -5.60
CA PRO A 30 -9.76 8.96 -5.32
C PRO A 30 -8.75 7.93 -4.75
N ASN A 31 -9.08 7.28 -3.63
CA ASN A 31 -8.24 6.19 -3.12
C ASN A 31 -8.48 4.91 -3.94
N PHE A 32 -7.39 4.22 -4.27
CA PHE A 32 -7.41 2.90 -4.93
C PHE A 32 -8.36 2.76 -6.15
N PRO A 33 -8.41 3.68 -7.14
CA PRO A 33 -8.99 3.31 -8.42
C PRO A 33 -8.16 2.13 -8.95
N GLN A 34 -8.80 0.98 -9.16
CA GLN A 34 -8.14 -0.16 -9.79
C GLN A 34 -7.47 0.34 -11.06
N GLY A 35 -6.16 0.08 -11.19
CA GLY A 35 -5.42 0.43 -12.39
C GLY A 35 -6.18 -0.13 -13.59
N LYS A 36 -6.50 0.73 -14.56
CA LYS A 36 -7.27 0.30 -15.75
C LYS A 36 -6.47 -0.60 -16.67
N LEU A 37 -5.14 -0.58 -16.54
CA LEU A 37 -4.24 -1.35 -17.36
C LEU A 37 -4.11 -2.78 -16.82
N PRO A 38 -4.16 -3.80 -17.69
CA PRO A 38 -3.85 -5.16 -17.27
C PRO A 38 -2.42 -5.23 -16.73
N GLY A 39 -2.19 -6.07 -15.73
CA GLY A 39 -0.84 -6.36 -15.26
C GLY A 39 0.02 -6.96 -16.37
N MET A 40 1.34 -6.84 -16.22
CA MET A 40 2.31 -7.43 -17.13
C MET A 40 2.34 -8.96 -16.92
N PRO A 41 1.89 -9.78 -17.88
CA PRO A 41 1.78 -11.23 -17.70
C PRO A 41 3.11 -11.87 -17.29
N GLU A 42 4.23 -11.35 -17.79
CA GLU A 42 5.59 -11.82 -17.51
C GLU A 42 6.02 -11.69 -16.04
N PHE A 43 5.37 -10.82 -15.26
CA PHE A 43 5.71 -10.58 -13.85
C PHE A 43 4.59 -10.96 -12.88
N THR A 44 3.39 -11.27 -13.39
CA THR A 44 2.17 -11.45 -12.58
C THR A 44 2.27 -12.63 -11.60
N ASN A 45 3.03 -13.65 -11.94
CA ASN A 45 3.21 -14.87 -11.15
C ASN A 45 4.68 -15.15 -10.78
N LYS A 46 5.57 -14.15 -10.90
CA LYS A 46 6.96 -14.28 -10.47
C LYS A 46 7.13 -13.82 -9.03
N TYR A 47 7.75 -14.65 -8.20
CA TYR A 47 8.17 -14.28 -6.86
C TYR A 47 9.69 -14.18 -6.82
N PHE A 48 10.20 -12.96 -6.57
CA PHE A 48 11.63 -12.69 -6.51
C PHE A 48 12.14 -12.78 -5.07
N ASN A 49 13.22 -13.55 -4.87
CA ASN A 49 13.90 -13.63 -3.60
C ASN A 49 14.79 -12.39 -3.37
N MET A 50 14.17 -11.28 -2.95
CA MET A 50 14.85 -10.01 -2.69
C MET A 50 15.32 -9.87 -1.23
N SER A 51 15.11 -10.90 -0.40
CA SER A 51 15.45 -10.92 1.03
C SER A 51 16.64 -11.84 1.32
N GLY A 52 17.38 -11.55 2.41
CA GLY A 52 18.38 -12.48 2.92
C GLY A 52 17.75 -13.73 3.56
N GLU A 53 18.53 -14.82 3.68
CA GLU A 53 18.09 -16.06 4.32
C GLU A 53 17.73 -15.87 5.82
N PRO A 54 16.76 -16.63 6.38
CA PRO A 54 16.04 -17.74 5.75
C PRO A 54 14.81 -17.30 4.93
N ASN A 55 14.65 -17.87 3.74
CA ASN A 55 13.51 -17.61 2.87
C ASN A 55 12.31 -18.52 3.16
N VAL A 56 11.20 -17.92 3.60
CA VAL A 56 9.97 -18.66 3.95
C VAL A 56 9.15 -18.94 2.69
N ARG A 57 8.76 -20.21 2.52
CA ARG A 57 7.97 -20.68 1.38
C ARG A 57 6.54 -21.05 1.78
N GLY A 58 5.55 -20.72 0.96
CA GLY A 58 4.14 -20.97 1.23
C GLY A 58 3.22 -20.71 0.01
N PRO A 59 1.89 -20.86 0.16
CA PRO A 59 0.94 -20.72 -0.96
C PRO A 59 0.97 -19.37 -1.69
N TRP A 60 1.56 -18.35 -1.07
CA TRP A 60 1.73 -17.00 -1.62
C TRP A 60 2.99 -16.84 -2.49
N ASN A 61 3.89 -17.84 -2.56
CA ASN A 61 5.13 -17.78 -3.34
C ASN A 61 5.64 -19.14 -3.87
N GLN A 62 4.85 -20.20 -3.69
CA GLN A 62 5.19 -21.56 -4.08
C GLN A 62 3.95 -22.31 -4.57
N GLY A 63 4.13 -23.10 -5.63
CA GLY A 63 3.13 -24.03 -6.15
C GLY A 63 2.12 -23.39 -7.10
N GLY A 64 1.35 -24.23 -7.79
CA GLY A 64 0.36 -23.80 -8.77
C GLY A 64 0.97 -22.96 -9.89
N VAL A 65 0.59 -21.70 -9.94
CA VAL A 65 1.02 -20.73 -10.97
C VAL A 65 2.32 -20.02 -10.65
N TRP A 66 2.90 -20.16 -9.44
CA TRP A 66 4.06 -19.39 -9.03
C TRP A 66 5.36 -19.85 -9.69
N GLU A 67 6.08 -18.91 -10.30
CA GLU A 67 7.48 -19.05 -10.71
C GLU A 67 8.38 -18.35 -9.67
N TYR A 68 9.30 -19.10 -9.06
CA TYR A 68 10.19 -18.56 -8.02
C TYR A 68 11.57 -18.23 -8.58
N VAL A 69 12.03 -17.01 -8.37
CA VAL A 69 13.33 -16.50 -8.81
C VAL A 69 14.26 -16.40 -7.60
N GLU A 70 15.12 -17.41 -7.44
CA GLU A 70 16.03 -17.55 -6.29
C GLU A 70 17.12 -16.48 -6.24
N SER A 71 17.62 -16.04 -7.40
CA SER A 71 18.74 -15.09 -7.49
C SER A 71 18.37 -13.95 -8.44
N PRO A 72 17.51 -13.02 -8.00
CA PRO A 72 17.08 -11.91 -8.83
C PRO A 72 18.25 -10.98 -9.16
N GLN A 73 18.22 -10.43 -10.36
CA GLN A 73 19.11 -9.33 -10.72
C GLN A 73 18.56 -8.02 -10.14
N PRO A 74 19.43 -7.03 -9.82
CA PRO A 74 19.01 -5.73 -9.26
C PRO A 74 17.97 -4.99 -10.10
N ALA A 75 17.93 -5.26 -11.41
CA ALA A 75 16.97 -4.71 -12.35
C ALA A 75 16.52 -5.80 -13.32
N VAL A 76 15.23 -6.17 -13.28
CA VAL A 76 14.67 -7.25 -14.12
C VAL A 76 14.43 -6.81 -15.57
N ASP A 77 14.53 -5.51 -15.83
CA ASP A 77 14.47 -4.87 -17.15
C ASP A 77 15.86 -4.63 -17.78
N GLY A 78 16.93 -5.04 -17.09
CA GLY A 78 18.31 -4.85 -17.54
C GLY A 78 18.88 -3.44 -17.31
N GLY A 79 18.15 -2.58 -16.59
CA GLY A 79 18.60 -1.24 -16.20
C GLY A 79 19.46 -1.20 -14.94
N ASP A 80 19.55 -0.03 -14.31
CA ASP A 80 20.23 0.20 -13.03
C ASP A 80 19.29 0.02 -11.81
N GLY A 81 18.03 -0.33 -12.07
CA GLY A 81 16.99 -0.48 -11.05
C GLY A 81 16.25 0.82 -10.72
N THR A 82 16.60 1.94 -11.36
CA THR A 82 15.86 3.20 -11.23
C THR A 82 14.69 3.23 -12.22
N ALA A 83 13.50 3.49 -11.71
CA ALA A 83 12.33 3.71 -12.57
C ALA A 83 12.38 5.13 -13.14
N SER A 84 12.60 5.26 -14.45
CA SER A 84 12.53 6.53 -15.16
C SER A 84 11.84 6.37 -16.51
N VAL A 85 11.18 7.43 -16.97
CA VAL A 85 10.53 7.49 -18.28
C VAL A 85 10.72 8.88 -18.86
N THR A 86 10.87 8.97 -20.18
CA THR A 86 10.83 10.26 -20.88
C THR A 86 9.38 10.60 -21.19
N LEU A 87 8.91 11.74 -20.69
CA LEU A 87 7.56 12.23 -20.98
C LEU A 87 7.61 13.23 -22.13
N ASP A 88 6.60 13.17 -23.01
CA ASP A 88 6.35 14.27 -23.91
C ASP A 88 5.68 15.44 -23.17
N ALA A 89 5.56 16.59 -23.85
CA ALA A 89 5.03 17.80 -23.22
C ALA A 89 3.57 17.64 -22.75
N LYS A 90 2.77 16.81 -23.43
CA LYS A 90 1.35 16.62 -23.11
C LYS A 90 1.21 15.70 -21.89
N ASP A 91 1.98 14.63 -21.83
CA ASP A 91 1.98 13.72 -20.68
C ASP A 91 2.54 14.38 -19.42
N ALA A 92 3.54 15.26 -19.56
CA ALA A 92 4.04 16.07 -18.45
C ALA A 92 2.96 17.00 -17.86
N GLU A 93 2.14 17.62 -18.70
CA GLU A 93 1.01 18.45 -18.25
C GLU A 93 -0.05 17.62 -17.51
N VAL A 94 -0.38 16.44 -18.03
CA VAL A 94 -1.32 15.51 -17.39
C VAL A 94 -0.79 15.02 -16.03
N LEU A 95 0.51 14.78 -15.92
CA LEU A 95 1.15 14.36 -14.67
C LEU A 95 1.05 15.45 -13.58
N GLU A 96 1.32 16.71 -13.92
CA GLU A 96 1.22 17.81 -12.94
C GLU A 96 -0.23 17.99 -12.47
N MET A 97 -1.22 17.93 -13.38
CA MET A 97 -2.64 17.94 -12.99
C MET A 97 -3.01 16.75 -12.08
N MET A 98 -2.47 15.56 -12.35
CA MET A 98 -2.70 14.39 -11.51
C MET A 98 -2.11 14.61 -10.11
N LYS A 99 -0.88 15.09 -10.03
CA LYS A 99 -0.15 15.35 -8.79
C LYS A 99 -0.90 16.34 -7.90
N GLU A 100 -1.33 17.47 -8.45
CA GLU A 100 -2.16 18.44 -7.72
C GLU A 100 -3.46 17.82 -7.21
N ARG A 101 -4.17 17.06 -8.06
CA ARG A 101 -5.43 16.41 -7.69
C ARG A 101 -5.26 15.36 -6.58
N THR A 102 -4.15 14.64 -6.56
CA THR A 102 -3.89 13.56 -5.59
C THR A 102 -3.15 14.02 -4.34
N GLN A 103 -2.85 15.31 -4.23
CA GLN A 103 -2.16 15.86 -3.08
C GLN A 103 -3.02 15.67 -1.82
N SER A 104 -2.44 15.05 -0.79
CA SER A 104 -3.12 14.88 0.49
C SER A 104 -3.48 16.24 1.09
N ASP A 105 -4.71 16.37 1.59
CA ASP A 105 -5.11 17.51 2.42
C ASP A 105 -4.77 17.23 3.89
N PRO A 106 -3.72 17.85 4.46
CA PRO A 106 -3.32 17.61 5.85
C PRO A 106 -4.28 18.23 6.86
N THR A 107 -5.23 19.06 6.42
CA THR A 107 -6.20 19.74 7.29
C THR A 107 -7.55 19.02 7.35
N ALA A 108 -7.79 18.08 6.43
CA ALA A 108 -9.01 17.28 6.40
C ALA A 108 -9.03 16.24 7.54
N ASN A 109 -10.22 16.02 8.12
CA ASN A 109 -10.49 14.90 9.04
C ASN A 109 -11.71 14.12 8.52
N PRO A 110 -11.51 13.29 7.47
CA PRO A 110 -12.61 12.50 6.90
C PRO A 110 -13.07 11.42 7.88
N ILE A 111 -14.39 11.16 7.88
CA ILE A 111 -14.99 10.03 8.61
C ILE A 111 -14.57 8.74 7.91
N THR A 112 -13.98 7.81 8.66
CA THR A 112 -13.54 6.50 8.13
C THR A 112 -14.52 5.38 8.44
N GLY A 113 -14.29 4.19 7.86
CA GLY A 113 -15.04 2.99 8.21
C GLY A 113 -14.87 2.60 9.68
N ALA A 114 -13.67 2.81 10.24
CA ALA A 114 -13.45 2.65 11.68
C ALA A 114 -14.23 3.66 12.54
N ASP A 115 -14.36 4.92 12.11
CA ASP A 115 -15.21 5.90 12.81
C ASP A 115 -16.66 5.40 12.83
N LEU A 116 -17.17 4.90 11.70
CA LEU A 116 -18.52 4.33 11.60
C LEU A 116 -18.71 3.06 12.46
N GLY A 117 -17.70 2.21 12.52
CA GLY A 117 -17.71 0.96 13.32
C GLY A 117 -17.51 1.18 14.83
N SER A 118 -17.04 2.35 15.25
CA SER A 118 -16.74 2.67 16.65
C SER A 118 -17.97 2.96 17.52
N GLY A 119 -19.15 3.11 16.91
CA GLY A 119 -20.38 3.50 17.60
C GLY A 119 -20.47 4.98 18.00
N PHE A 120 -19.39 5.76 17.82
CA PHE A 120 -19.37 7.20 18.15
C PHE A 120 -20.10 8.08 17.12
N VAL A 121 -20.35 7.59 15.91
CA VAL A 121 -20.99 8.36 14.82
C VAL A 121 -22.52 8.38 14.91
N GLN A 122 -23.14 7.50 15.71
CA GLN A 122 -24.61 7.39 15.82
C GLN A 122 -25.29 8.33 16.84
N GLY A 123 -24.62 9.40 17.28
CA GLY A 123 -25.28 10.33 18.19
C GLY A 123 -24.53 11.62 18.42
N LYS A 124 -24.82 12.64 17.61
CA LYS A 124 -24.92 14.04 18.06
C LYS A 124 -25.62 14.88 17.01
N ASN A 125 -26.95 14.92 17.11
CA ASN A 125 -27.69 16.15 16.85
C ASN A 125 -27.47 17.05 18.07
N VAL A 126 -26.62 18.07 17.94
CA VAL A 126 -26.82 19.42 18.48
C VAL A 126 -26.17 20.38 17.50
#